data_AF-A0A6G3Z5Z9-F1
#
_entry.id   AF-A0A6G3Z5Z9-F1
#
_cell.length_a   1.000
_cell.length_b   1.000
_cell.length_c   1.000
_cell.angle_alpha   90.00
_cell.angle_beta   90.00
_cell.angle_gamma   90.00
#
_symmetry.space_group_name_H-M   'P 1'
#
loop_
_entity.id
_entity.type
_entity.pdbx_description
1 polymer ?
#
loop_
_entity_poly.entity_id
_entity_poly.type
_entity_poly.pdbx_seq_one_letter_code
_entity_poly.pdbx_strand_id
1 'polypeptide(L)'
;MNEQDIQHAVELALSPLLHHMEALRCQVTELEQRLAGEGEPEIVLQAEACKALQMSDRTLQRHRQHWLEGVHWWREGISDRPLYNLPLIRDGQRQGFDSPAHLRVCEVWAKQQPSNQISHHKKKGR
;
A
#
# COMPACT_ATOMS: atom_id res chain seq x y z
N MET A 1 55.05 -12.35 -7.34
CA MET A 1 53.73 -11.75 -7.55
C MET A 1 53.90 -10.27 -7.30
N ASN A 2 53.80 -9.44 -8.34
CA ASN A 2 54.00 -8.00 -8.25
C ASN A 2 52.79 -7.36 -7.54
N GLU A 3 52.99 -6.24 -6.85
CA GLU A 3 51.93 -5.47 -6.21
C GLU A 3 50.81 -5.09 -7.20
N GLN A 4 51.18 -4.85 -8.46
CA GLN A 4 50.25 -4.62 -9.56
C GLN A 4 49.39 -5.84 -9.91
N ASP A 5 49.93 -7.07 -9.81
CA ASP A 5 49.18 -8.30 -10.06
C ASP A 5 48.15 -8.54 -8.95
N ILE A 6 48.50 -8.17 -7.71
CA ILE A 6 47.63 -8.28 -6.53
C ILE A 6 46.49 -7.27 -6.63
N GLN A 7 46.79 -6.01 -6.98
CA GLN A 7 45.77 -4.98 -7.18
C GLN A 7 44.81 -5.36 -8.30
N HIS A 8 45.31 -5.88 -9.42
CA HIS A 8 44.48 -6.32 -10.53
C HIS A 8 43.57 -7.50 -10.15
N ALA A 9 44.10 -8.48 -9.40
CA ALA A 9 43.30 -9.61 -8.92
C ALA A 9 42.22 -9.19 -7.90
N VAL A 10 42.52 -8.23 -7.03
CA VAL A 10 41.56 -7.66 -6.07
C VAL A 10 40.47 -6.89 -6.80
N GLU A 11 40.81 -6.10 -7.80
CA GLU A 11 39.84 -5.34 -8.61
C GLU A 11 38.90 -6.28 -9.39
N LEU A 12 39.44 -7.35 -9.98
CA LEU A 12 38.65 -8.39 -10.65
C LEU A 12 37.71 -9.13 -9.70
N ALA A 13 38.13 -9.36 -8.45
CA ALA A 13 37.31 -10.04 -7.45
C ALA A 13 36.21 -9.14 -6.85
N LEU A 14 36.50 -7.84 -6.66
CA LEU A 14 35.58 -6.90 -6.03
C LEU A 14 34.59 -6.26 -7.01
N SER A 15 34.95 -6.14 -8.29
CA SER A 15 34.09 -5.53 -9.30
C SER A 15 32.70 -6.20 -9.41
N PRO A 16 32.56 -7.54 -9.48
CA PRO A 16 31.25 -8.19 -9.51
C PRO A 16 30.42 -7.95 -8.25
N LEU A 17 31.07 -7.87 -7.08
CA LEU A 17 30.40 -7.61 -5.80
C LEU A 17 29.87 -6.17 -5.73
N LEU A 18 30.65 -5.19 -6.21
CA LEU A 18 30.21 -3.80 -6.31
C LEU A 18 29.00 -3.66 -7.24
N HIS A 19 29.04 -4.28 -8.42
CA HIS A 19 27.91 -4.27 -9.35
C HIS A 19 26.66 -4.94 -8.74
N HIS A 20 26.83 -6.04 -8.00
CA HIS A 20 25.72 -6.69 -7.31
C HIS A 20 25.12 -5.81 -6.21
N MET A 21 25.95 -5.13 -5.42
CA MET A 21 25.50 -4.18 -4.40
C MET A 21 24.76 -2.99 -5.01
N GLU A 22 25.20 -2.48 -6.16
CA GLU A 22 24.51 -1.42 -6.89
C GLU A 22 23.16 -1.89 -7.45
N ALA A 23 23.09 -3.11 -7.97
CA ALA A 23 21.84 -3.71 -8.44
C ALA A 23 20.84 -3.88 -7.28
N LEU A 24 21.29 -4.37 -6.12
CA LEU A 24 20.47 -4.47 -4.91
C LEU A 24 20.00 -3.10 -4.42
N ARG A 25 20.89 -2.09 -4.43
CA ARG A 25 20.50 -0.72 -4.06
C ARG A 25 19.43 -0.17 -4.99
N CYS A 26 19.55 -0.43 -6.30
CA CYS A 26 18.53 -0.04 -7.28
C CYS A 26 17.19 -0.72 -7.00
N GLN A 27 17.21 -2.04 -6.72
CA GLN A 27 16.00 -2.80 -6.36
C GLN A 27 15.35 -2.27 -5.07
N VAL A 28 16.16 -1.94 -4.05
CA VAL A 28 15.66 -1.34 -2.81
C VAL A 28 15.02 0.01 -3.09
N THR A 29 15.66 0.88 -3.87
CA THR A 29 15.08 2.17 -4.26
C THR A 29 13.77 2.00 -5.03
N GLU A 30 13.68 1.03 -5.95
CA GLU A 30 12.43 0.74 -6.67
C GLU A 30 11.34 0.23 -5.72
N LEU A 31 11.69 -0.61 -4.74
CA LEU A 31 10.75 -1.09 -3.72
C LEU A 31 10.31 0.05 -2.79
N GLU A 32 11.23 0.92 -2.39
CA GLU A 32 10.94 2.12 -1.59
C GLU A 32 10.09 3.12 -2.36
N GLN A 33 10.32 3.30 -3.66
CA GLN A 33 9.46 4.14 -4.51
C GLN A 33 8.08 3.52 -4.74
N ARG A 34 7.99 2.20 -4.86
CA ARG A 34 6.70 1.48 -4.91
C ARG A 34 5.97 1.63 -3.59
N LEU A 35 6.67 1.56 -2.46
CA LEU A 35 6.12 1.73 -1.11
C LEU A 35 5.80 3.21 -0.79
N ALA A 36 6.58 4.16 -1.28
CA ALA A 36 6.31 5.60 -1.12
C ALA A 36 5.24 6.10 -2.10
N GLY A 37 5.04 5.41 -3.23
CA GLY A 37 3.89 5.54 -4.11
C GLY A 37 2.59 4.97 -3.52
N GLU A 38 2.70 4.12 -2.49
CA GLU A 38 1.62 3.82 -1.55
C GLU A 38 1.53 4.95 -0.52
N GLY A 39 1.22 6.16 -1.02
CA GLY A 39 0.87 7.28 -0.16
C GLY A 39 -0.24 6.90 0.79
N GLU A 40 -0.27 7.55 1.95
CA GLU A 40 -1.42 7.59 2.88
C GLU A 40 -2.72 7.38 2.09
N PRO A 41 -3.58 6.42 2.48
CA PRO A 41 -4.74 6.09 1.68
C PRO A 41 -5.47 7.39 1.38
N GLU A 42 -5.70 7.69 0.11
CA GLU A 42 -6.35 8.93 -0.32
C GLU A 42 -7.82 8.85 0.16
N ILE A 43 -8.01 9.22 1.43
CA ILE A 43 -9.28 9.20 2.14
C ILE A 43 -9.92 10.55 1.92
N VAL A 44 -11.04 10.54 1.23
CA VAL A 44 -11.66 11.77 0.76
C VAL A 44 -13.13 11.82 1.09
N LEU A 45 -13.67 13.03 1.13
CA LEU A 45 -15.10 13.24 1.27
C LEU A 45 -15.82 12.92 -0.05
N GLN A 46 -17.14 12.75 0.05
CA GLN A 46 -18.04 12.44 -1.06
C GLN A 46 -17.83 13.30 -2.32
N ALA A 47 -17.66 14.62 -2.17
CA ALA A 47 -17.48 15.53 -3.30
C ALA A 47 -16.17 15.26 -4.07
N GLU A 48 -15.09 15.01 -3.33
CA GLU A 48 -13.78 14.66 -3.89
C GLU A 48 -13.81 13.26 -4.51
N ALA A 49 -14.47 12.30 -3.86
CA ALA A 49 -14.67 10.96 -4.42
C ALA A 49 -15.42 10.98 -5.75
N CYS A 50 -16.49 11.78 -5.85
CA CYS A 50 -17.24 11.95 -7.10
C CYS A 50 -16.36 12.48 -8.22
N LYS A 51 -15.52 13.49 -7.91
CA LYS A 51 -14.58 14.07 -8.88
C LYS A 51 -13.51 13.06 -9.30
N ALA A 52 -12.91 12.37 -8.34
CA ALA A 52 -11.81 11.44 -8.55
C ALA A 52 -12.24 10.18 -9.31
N LEU A 53 -13.47 9.70 -9.08
CA LEU A 53 -14.05 8.52 -9.72
C LEU A 53 -14.93 8.86 -10.93
N GLN A 54 -15.00 10.15 -11.30
CA GLN A 54 -15.79 10.67 -12.43
C GLN A 54 -17.25 10.20 -12.42
N MET A 55 -17.87 10.21 -11.24
CA MET A 55 -19.25 9.76 -11.07
C MET A 55 -20.12 10.79 -10.37
N SER A 56 -21.42 10.74 -10.66
CA SER A 56 -22.39 11.58 -9.95
C SER A 56 -22.54 11.13 -8.50
N ASP A 57 -22.99 12.04 -7.64
CA ASP A 57 -23.30 11.77 -6.24
C ASP A 57 -24.23 10.57 -6.07
N ARG A 58 -25.31 10.54 -6.87
CA ARG A 58 -26.29 9.46 -6.88
C ARG A 58 -25.67 8.13 -7.32
N THR A 59 -24.76 8.17 -8.29
CA THR A 59 -24.04 6.99 -8.77
C THR A 59 -23.13 6.43 -7.68
N LEU A 60 -22.34 7.30 -7.04
CA LEU A 60 -21.48 6.92 -5.92
C LEU A 60 -22.27 6.29 -4.77
N GLN A 61 -23.39 6.89 -4.38
CA GLN A 61 -24.27 6.35 -3.34
C GLN A 61 -24.85 4.97 -3.70
N ARG A 62 -25.20 4.76 -4.98
CA ARG A 62 -25.68 3.46 -5.46
C ARG A 62 -24.57 2.41 -5.41
N HIS A 63 -23.36 2.74 -5.87
CA HIS A 63 -22.22 1.83 -5.83
C HIS A 63 -21.80 1.48 -4.40
N ARG A 64 -21.89 2.44 -3.47
CA ARG A 64 -21.59 2.24 -2.06
C ARG A 64 -22.36 1.06 -1.44
N GLN A 65 -23.56 0.74 -1.93
CA GLN A 65 -24.34 -0.42 -1.46
C GLN A 65 -23.65 -1.77 -1.72
N HIS A 66 -22.71 -1.80 -2.66
CA HIS A 66 -21.91 -2.97 -3.02
C HIS A 66 -20.50 -2.92 -2.42
N TRP A 67 -20.19 -1.91 -1.61
CA TRP A 67 -18.87 -1.71 -1.03
C TRP A 67 -18.86 -2.05 0.46
N LEU A 68 -17.76 -2.63 0.92
CA LEU A 68 -17.57 -2.96 2.34
C LEU A 68 -17.36 -1.68 3.16
N GLU A 69 -18.29 -1.44 4.09
CA GLU A 69 -18.16 -0.40 5.13
C GLU A 69 -17.02 -0.75 6.09
N GLY A 70 -16.29 0.27 6.55
CA GLY A 70 -15.06 0.14 7.32
C GLY A 70 -13.82 -0.16 6.48
N VAL A 71 -13.96 -0.44 5.17
CA VAL A 71 -12.85 -0.75 4.25
C VAL A 71 -12.80 0.24 3.09
N HIS A 72 -13.85 0.24 2.27
CA HIS A 72 -13.97 1.14 1.11
C HIS A 72 -14.49 2.51 1.51
N TRP A 73 -15.29 2.57 2.56
CA TRP A 73 -15.87 3.80 3.08
C TRP A 73 -16.22 3.64 4.55
N TRP A 74 -16.27 4.74 5.29
CA TRP A 74 -16.75 4.76 6.68
C TRP A 74 -17.31 6.13 7.02
N ARG A 75 -17.89 6.26 8.21
CA ARG A 75 -18.34 7.53 8.76
C ARG A 75 -17.42 7.94 9.89
N GLU A 76 -17.04 9.22 9.92
CA GLU A 76 -16.19 9.76 10.97
C GLU A 76 -16.95 10.74 11.86
N GLY A 77 -16.96 10.46 13.17
CA GLY A 77 -17.52 11.33 14.19
C GLY A 77 -19.04 11.49 14.17
N ILE A 78 -19.50 12.65 14.65
CA ILE A 78 -20.92 13.02 14.77
C ILE A 78 -21.50 13.45 13.41
N SER A 79 -20.65 13.88 12.49
CA SER A 79 -21.09 14.23 11.14
C SER A 79 -21.39 12.94 10.36
N ASP A 80 -22.61 12.80 9.87
CA ASP A 80 -23.04 11.65 9.05
C ASP A 80 -22.42 11.65 7.64
N ARG A 81 -21.24 12.25 7.47
CA ARG A 81 -20.56 12.40 6.18
C ARG A 81 -19.67 11.19 5.92
N PRO A 82 -19.87 10.48 4.80
CA PRO A 82 -19.03 9.33 4.44
C PRO A 82 -17.66 9.78 3.91
N LEU A 83 -16.62 9.10 4.37
CA LEU A 83 -15.26 9.12 3.83
C LEU A 83 -15.06 7.89 2.94
N TYR A 84 -14.25 8.03 1.90
CA TYR A 84 -14.03 6.99 0.88
C TYR A 84 -12.54 6.72 0.69
N ASN A 85 -12.18 5.44 0.64
CA ASN A 85 -10.84 4.94 0.35
C ASN A 85 -10.64 4.77 -1.16
N LEU A 86 -10.16 5.83 -1.83
CA LEU A 86 -10.01 5.82 -3.28
C LEU A 86 -9.08 4.73 -3.82
N PRO A 87 -7.93 4.42 -3.19
CA PRO A 87 -7.07 3.34 -3.64
C PRO A 87 -7.80 2.00 -3.72
N LEU A 88 -8.52 1.60 -2.67
CA LEU A 88 -9.27 0.32 -2.66
C LEU A 88 -10.44 0.34 -3.64
N ILE A 89 -11.17 1.46 -3.74
CA ILE A 89 -12.29 1.56 -4.69
C ILE A 89 -11.78 1.42 -6.14
N ARG A 90 -10.70 2.12 -6.50
CA ARG A 90 -10.06 2.01 -7.83
C ARG A 90 -9.56 0.60 -8.08
N ASP A 91 -9.00 -0.04 -7.05
CA ASP A 91 -8.56 -1.42 -7.15
C ASP A 91 -9.71 -2.39 -7.45
N GLY A 92 -10.80 -2.29 -6.70
CA GLY A 92 -12.02 -3.08 -6.92
C GLY A 92 -12.67 -2.81 -8.29
N GLN A 93 -12.59 -1.58 -8.81
CA GLN A 93 -13.02 -1.27 -10.18
C GLN A 93 -12.19 -1.97 -11.26
N ARG A 94 -10.87 -2.15 -11.04
CA ARG A 94 -9.98 -2.83 -12.00
C ARG A 94 -10.09 -4.34 -11.96
N GLN A 95 -10.18 -4.91 -10.75
CA GLN A 95 -10.09 -6.36 -10.54
C GLN A 95 -11.45 -7.04 -10.36
N GLY A 96 -12.49 -6.26 -10.05
CA GLY A 96 -13.76 -6.76 -9.53
C GLY A 96 -13.75 -6.82 -8.01
N PHE A 97 -14.79 -6.27 -7.39
CA PHE A 97 -14.94 -6.19 -5.92
C PHE A 97 -15.02 -7.56 -5.24
N ASP A 98 -15.46 -8.60 -5.96
CA ASP A 98 -15.52 -9.98 -5.44
C ASP A 98 -14.28 -10.82 -5.80
N SER A 99 -13.28 -10.21 -6.45
CA SER A 99 -12.10 -10.96 -6.88
C SER A 99 -11.24 -11.37 -5.68
N PRO A 100 -10.70 -12.61 -5.64
CA PRO A 100 -9.81 -13.05 -4.56
C PRO A 100 -8.53 -12.20 -4.42
N ALA A 101 -8.11 -11.51 -5.49
CA ALA A 101 -6.99 -10.61 -5.45
C ALA A 101 -7.34 -9.31 -4.70
N HIS A 102 -8.48 -8.70 -5.03
CA HIS A 102 -8.98 -7.52 -4.33
C HIS A 102 -9.26 -7.79 -2.84
N LEU A 103 -9.92 -8.92 -2.53
CA LEU A 103 -10.21 -9.29 -1.13
C LEU A 103 -8.94 -9.41 -0.28
N ARG A 104 -7.84 -9.94 -0.84
CA ARG A 104 -6.54 -9.99 -0.14
C ARG A 104 -5.98 -8.60 0.14
N VAL A 105 -6.15 -7.65 -0.79
CA VAL A 105 -5.73 -6.26 -0.58
C VAL A 105 -6.56 -5.62 0.55
N CYS A 106 -7.88 -5.87 0.57
CA CYS A 106 -8.74 -5.42 1.67
C CYS A 106 -8.29 -5.98 3.03
N GLU A 107 -7.94 -7.26 3.10
CA GLU A 107 -7.45 -7.90 4.34
C GLU A 107 -6.14 -7.28 4.83
N VAL A 108 -5.19 -7.01 3.92
CA VAL A 108 -3.91 -6.37 4.26
C VAL A 108 -4.17 -4.96 4.81
N TRP A 109 -4.99 -4.18 4.13
CA TRP A 109 -5.34 -2.83 4.57
C TRP A 109 -6.04 -2.85 5.94
N ALA A 110 -6.96 -3.78 6.18
CA ALA A 110 -7.64 -3.91 7.45
C ALA A 110 -6.68 -4.24 8.61
N LYS A 111 -5.61 -5.01 8.36
CA LYS A 111 -4.58 -5.31 9.37
C LYS A 111 -3.64 -4.14 9.65
N GLN A 112 -3.48 -3.23 8.70
CA GLN A 112 -2.64 -2.04 8.84
C GLN A 112 -3.32 -0.93 9.65
N GLN A 113 -4.65 -0.97 9.78
CA GLN A 113 -5.41 -0.04 10.62
C GLN A 113 -4.93 -0.09 12.10
N PRO A 114 -4.55 1.05 12.71
CA PRO A 114 -4.05 1.10 14.09
C PRO A 114 -5.01 0.50 15.13
N SER A 115 -6.33 0.61 14.87
CA SER A 115 -7.40 0.03 15.71
C SER A 115 -7.36 -1.50 15.77
N ASN A 116 -6.84 -2.16 14.74
CA ASN A 116 -6.71 -3.62 14.66
C ASN A 116 -5.35 -4.12 15.12
N GLN A 117 -4.41 -3.22 15.42
CA GLN A 117 -3.12 -3.54 16.03
C GLN A 117 -3.25 -3.67 17.55
N ILE A 118 -4.22 -4.46 18.04
CA ILE A 118 -4.32 -4.76 19.48
C ILE A 118 -3.02 -5.43 19.87
N SER A 119 -2.24 -4.69 20.66
CA SER A 119 -0.91 -5.11 21.10
C SER A 119 -1.06 -6.45 21.81
N HIS A 120 -0.45 -7.50 21.26
CA HIS A 120 -0.15 -8.73 21.99
C HIS A 120 0.90 -8.41 23.09
N HIS A 121 0.61 -7.48 23.98
CA HIS A 121 1.32 -7.35 25.24
C HIS A 121 0.78 -8.43 26.15
N LYS A 122 1.29 -9.64 25.92
CA LYS A 122 1.07 -10.84 26.71
C LYS A 122 1.51 -10.51 28.14
N LYS A 123 0.57 -10.12 29.00
CA LYS A 123 0.77 -10.07 30.45
C LYS A 123 1.14 -11.49 30.88
N LYS A 124 2.44 -11.78 31.03
CA LYS A 124 2.91 -12.92 31.81
C LYS A 124 2.45 -12.67 33.24
N GLY A 125 1.37 -13.33 33.62
CA GLY A 125 0.76 -13.20 34.94
C GLY A 125 0.20 -14.53 35.40
N ARG A 126 1.08 -15.46 35.76
CA ARG A 126 1.18 -16.11 37.08
C ARG A 126 2.17 -17.26 37.01
#